data_AF-A0ABD6X8G6-F1
#
_entry.id   AF-A0ABD6X8G6-F1
#
_cell.length_a   1.000
_cell.length_b   1.000
_cell.length_c   1.000
_cell.angle_alpha   90.00
_cell.angle_beta   90.00
_cell.angle_gamma   90.00
#
_symmetry.space_group_name_H-M   'P 1'
#
loop_
_entity.id
_entity.type
_entity.pdbx_description
1 polymer ?
#
loop_
_entity_poly.entity_id
_entity_poly.type
_entity_poly.pdbx_seq_one_letter_code
_entity_poly.pdbx_strand_id
1 'polypeptide(L)'
;MRFVHEKYKNVVATTDELVKSLAGEDAKDKKAKAQFVNSATGDLISALAKADQPIWLSGLNQQVNSYVQNRTNSYNVMKFIMENRVQITTHTWEFDEKSDAFDFDSVFERYRSESKLPELFDEIVKILEDIKDSGEVDSVTMMTSLSKVIATLKKSKDGSYFSVNSAWSFLVSFLQNYMWAELTKLPVLGTAMEALKETIEQTNEEMFKVHTEVQNEMQRSVEEQVKGLKRSNFNFIGYDKTGHNLESPKGIQSIKESV
;
A
#
# COMPACT_ATOMS: atom_id res chain seq x y z
N MET A 1 15.86 14.62 13.85
CA MET A 1 15.64 14.97 15.27
C MET A 1 15.67 16.48 15.59
N ARG A 2 16.55 17.30 14.98
CA ARG A 2 16.67 18.75 15.28
C ARG A 2 15.34 19.52 15.17
N PHE A 3 14.56 19.24 14.14
CA PHE A 3 13.28 19.91 13.89
C PHE A 3 12.23 19.65 15.00
N VAL A 4 12.05 18.40 15.41
CA VAL A 4 11.11 18.05 16.51
C VAL A 4 11.53 18.71 17.81
N HIS A 5 12.83 18.70 18.13
CA HIS A 5 13.33 19.36 19.34
C HIS A 5 13.13 20.87 19.33
N GLU A 6 13.29 21.52 18.17
CA GLU A 6 13.05 22.95 18.01
C GLU A 6 11.57 23.31 18.19
N LYS A 7 10.67 22.54 17.57
CA LYS A 7 9.21 22.69 17.73
C LYS A 7 8.77 22.42 19.17
N TYR A 8 9.34 21.40 19.82
CA TYR A 8 9.09 21.12 21.23
C TYR A 8 9.53 22.25 22.15
N LYS A 9 10.72 22.81 21.96
CA LYS A 9 11.18 23.99 22.71
C LYS A 9 10.24 25.19 22.53
N ASN A 10 9.71 25.38 21.33
CA ASN A 10 8.72 26.42 21.06
C ASN A 10 7.40 26.18 21.81
N VAL A 11 6.90 24.93 21.88
CA VAL A 11 5.72 24.57 22.68
C VAL A 11 5.95 24.87 24.16
N VAL A 12 7.11 24.51 24.71
CA VAL A 12 7.46 24.81 26.11
C VAL A 12 7.47 26.32 26.36
N ALA A 13 8.20 27.07 25.53
CA ALA A 13 8.34 28.52 25.68
C ALA A 13 6.99 29.25 25.59
N THR A 14 6.16 28.91 24.60
CA THR A 14 4.83 29.51 24.43
C THR A 14 3.87 29.14 25.57
N THR A 15 3.99 27.93 26.11
CA THR A 15 3.19 27.49 27.27
C THR A 15 3.57 28.26 28.53
N ASP A 16 4.87 28.49 28.77
CA ASP A 16 5.34 29.29 29.90
C ASP A 16 4.84 30.74 29.82
N GLU A 17 4.83 31.33 28.62
CA GLU A 17 4.27 32.66 28.39
C GLU A 17 2.74 32.71 28.61
N LEU A 18 2.03 31.66 28.22
CA LEU A 18 0.59 31.53 28.51
C LEU A 18 0.33 31.46 30.02
N VAL A 19 1.11 30.69 30.78
CA VAL A 19 0.96 30.59 32.24
C VAL A 19 1.11 31.98 32.90
N LYS A 20 2.09 32.78 32.47
CA LYS A 20 2.27 34.16 32.95
C LYS A 20 1.05 35.03 32.63
N SER A 21 0.56 34.96 31.41
CA SER A 21 -0.58 35.75 30.94
C SER A 21 -1.89 35.37 31.64
N LEU A 22 -2.13 34.08 31.88
CA LEU A 22 -3.36 33.59 32.53
C LEU A 22 -3.53 34.12 33.96
N ALA A 23 -2.44 34.48 34.64
CA ALA A 23 -2.45 35.10 35.97
C ALA A 23 -2.81 36.60 35.98
N GLY A 24 -2.72 37.30 34.83
CA GLY A 24 -3.11 38.71 34.71
C GLY A 24 -4.62 38.91 34.52
N GLU A 25 -5.06 40.15 34.29
CA GLU A 25 -6.49 40.46 34.02
C GLU A 25 -6.81 40.68 32.54
N ASP A 26 -5.80 40.83 31.67
CA ASP A 26 -6.00 41.12 30.24
C ASP A 26 -6.53 39.90 29.48
N ALA A 27 -7.83 39.89 29.21
CA ALA A 27 -8.49 38.84 28.47
C ALA A 27 -8.04 38.73 26.99
N LYS A 28 -7.58 39.82 26.38
CA LYS A 28 -7.09 39.80 24.99
C LYS A 28 -5.72 39.15 24.92
N ASP A 29 -4.81 39.52 25.82
CA ASP A 29 -3.48 38.92 25.90
C ASP A 29 -3.56 37.40 26.16
N LYS A 30 -4.40 36.97 27.12
CA LYS A 30 -4.64 35.54 27.40
C LYS A 30 -5.03 34.75 26.16
N LYS A 31 -5.96 35.29 25.37
CA LYS A 31 -6.41 34.64 24.13
C LYS A 31 -5.32 34.62 23.06
N ALA A 32 -4.55 35.70 22.91
CA ALA A 32 -3.45 35.75 21.97
C ALA A 32 -2.36 34.71 22.31
N LYS A 33 -1.96 34.62 23.58
CA LYS A 33 -1.00 33.60 24.05
C LYS A 33 -1.54 32.18 23.89
N ALA A 34 -2.84 31.97 24.13
CA ALA A 34 -3.50 30.70 23.86
C ALA A 34 -3.44 30.34 22.38
N GLN A 35 -3.69 31.29 21.47
CA GLN A 35 -3.54 31.04 20.03
C GLN A 35 -2.12 30.62 19.65
N PHE A 36 -1.09 31.25 20.23
CA PHE A 36 0.30 30.85 19.97
C PHE A 36 0.61 29.43 20.45
N VAL A 37 0.13 29.04 21.63
CA VAL A 37 0.28 27.66 22.11
C VAL A 37 -0.42 26.69 21.18
N ASN A 38 -1.68 26.97 20.78
CA ASN A 38 -2.44 26.13 19.85
C ASN A 38 -1.71 25.96 18.50
N SER A 39 -1.16 27.03 17.94
CA SER A 39 -0.35 26.95 16.72
C SER A 39 0.93 26.14 16.93
N ALA A 40 1.66 26.35 18.03
CA ALA A 40 2.89 25.62 18.31
C ALA A 40 2.64 24.12 18.55
N THR A 41 1.59 23.77 19.28
CA THR A 41 1.19 22.37 19.50
C THR A 41 0.68 21.73 18.22
N GLY A 42 -0.12 22.45 17.42
CA GLY A 42 -0.59 21.98 16.12
C GLY A 42 0.56 21.70 15.15
N ASP A 43 1.55 22.58 15.08
CA ASP A 43 2.77 22.40 14.29
C ASP A 43 3.52 21.14 14.71
N LEU A 44 3.74 20.94 16.02
CA LEU A 44 4.45 19.77 16.53
C LEU A 44 3.66 18.48 16.29
N ILE A 45 2.35 18.48 16.51
CA ILE A 45 1.46 17.34 16.20
C ILE A 45 1.52 17.00 14.71
N SER A 46 1.57 18.01 13.84
CA SER A 46 1.66 17.78 12.40
C SER A 46 2.97 17.09 11.99
N ALA A 47 4.05 17.32 12.74
CA ALA A 47 5.39 16.79 12.49
C ALA A 47 5.63 15.36 13.02
N LEU A 48 4.71 14.80 13.82
CA LEU A 48 4.88 13.52 14.49
C LEU A 48 3.92 12.46 13.93
N ALA A 49 4.32 11.19 13.84
CA ALA A 49 3.39 10.10 13.58
C ALA A 49 2.36 10.01 14.72
N LYS A 50 1.21 9.36 14.48
CA LYS A 50 0.15 9.27 15.49
C LYS A 50 0.60 8.52 16.75
N ALA A 51 1.43 7.49 16.59
CA ALA A 51 1.98 6.70 17.70
C ALA A 51 2.94 7.51 18.59
N ASP A 52 3.66 8.46 18.00
CA ASP A 52 4.65 9.29 18.71
C ASP A 52 4.04 10.53 19.37
N GLN A 53 2.72 10.74 19.29
CA GLN A 53 2.08 11.90 19.89
C GLN A 53 1.73 11.62 21.36
N PRO A 54 2.43 12.25 22.33
CA PRO A 54 2.10 12.04 23.73
C PRO A 54 0.73 12.66 24.06
N ILE A 55 0.00 12.02 24.98
CA ILE A 55 -1.37 12.42 25.35
C ILE A 55 -1.44 13.89 25.79
N TRP A 56 -0.44 14.36 26.54
CA TRP A 56 -0.38 15.75 27.01
C TRP A 56 -0.35 16.76 25.87
N LEU A 57 0.27 16.43 24.72
CA LEU A 57 0.42 17.36 23.60
C LEU A 57 -0.92 17.58 22.90
N SER A 58 -1.62 16.50 22.58
CA SER A 58 -2.96 16.54 21.98
C SER A 58 -3.97 17.17 22.95
N GLY A 59 -3.88 16.83 24.24
CA GLY A 59 -4.72 17.41 25.28
C GLY A 59 -4.50 18.93 25.45
N LEU A 60 -3.25 19.39 25.44
CA LEU A 60 -2.90 20.81 25.54
C LEU A 60 -3.47 21.59 24.35
N ASN A 61 -3.26 21.07 23.13
CA ASN A 61 -3.78 21.66 21.90
C ASN A 61 -5.31 21.82 21.96
N GLN A 62 -6.01 20.76 22.40
CA GLN A 62 -7.46 20.77 22.54
C GLN A 62 -7.95 21.79 23.58
N GLN A 63 -7.38 21.78 24.79
CA GLN A 63 -7.81 22.67 25.88
C GLN A 63 -7.64 24.15 25.52
N VAL A 64 -6.50 24.48 24.92
CA VAL A 64 -6.19 25.85 24.52
C VAL A 64 -7.06 26.28 23.33
N ASN A 65 -7.31 25.41 22.36
CA ASN A 65 -8.25 25.69 21.27
C ASN A 65 -9.68 25.90 21.80
N SER A 66 -10.15 25.06 22.73
CA SER A 66 -11.44 25.25 23.39
C SER A 66 -11.52 26.59 24.11
N TYR A 67 -10.44 27.08 24.71
CA TYR A 67 -10.40 28.37 25.39
C TYR A 67 -10.48 29.54 24.41
N VAL A 68 -9.74 29.47 23.30
CA VAL A 68 -9.81 30.45 22.22
C VAL A 68 -11.23 30.53 21.64
N GLN A 69 -11.93 29.39 21.55
CA GLN A 69 -13.31 29.28 21.08
C GLN A 69 -14.38 29.62 22.16
N ASN A 70 -13.98 30.06 23.36
CA ASN A 70 -14.85 30.34 24.50
C ASN A 70 -15.69 29.14 24.99
N ARG A 71 -15.23 27.90 24.73
CA ARG A 71 -15.87 26.66 25.18
C ARG A 71 -15.36 26.19 26.55
N THR A 72 -14.28 26.77 27.04
CA THR A 72 -13.73 26.54 28.38
C THR A 72 -13.20 27.86 28.96
N ASN A 73 -12.82 27.85 30.23
CA ASN A 73 -12.33 29.03 30.95
C ASN A 73 -10.82 28.92 31.23
N SER A 74 -10.22 30.04 31.67
CA SER A 74 -8.79 30.13 31.99
C SER A 74 -8.37 29.18 33.12
N TYR A 75 -9.27 28.90 34.06
CA TYR A 75 -9.02 27.99 35.18
C TYR A 75 -8.78 26.56 34.69
N ASN A 76 -9.61 26.06 33.77
CA ASN A 76 -9.47 24.71 33.22
C ASN A 76 -8.17 24.54 32.42
N VAL A 77 -7.80 25.56 31.65
CA VAL A 77 -6.51 25.57 30.92
C VAL A 77 -5.34 25.55 31.89
N MET A 78 -5.38 26.42 32.91
CA MET A 78 -4.34 26.46 33.94
C MET A 78 -4.23 25.13 34.70
N LYS A 79 -5.36 24.54 35.07
CA LYS A 79 -5.42 23.24 35.74
C LYS A 79 -4.76 22.16 34.89
N PHE A 80 -5.11 22.06 33.61
CA PHE A 80 -4.49 21.09 32.69
C PHE A 80 -2.98 21.27 32.58
N ILE A 81 -2.50 22.52 32.43
CA ILE A 81 -1.06 22.82 32.34
C ILE A 81 -0.34 22.41 33.62
N MET A 82 -0.92 22.67 34.79
CA MET A 82 -0.31 22.31 36.07
C MET A 82 -0.25 20.80 36.28
N GLU A 83 -1.34 20.09 35.97
CA GLU A 83 -1.40 18.61 36.05
C GLU A 83 -0.40 17.93 35.12
N ASN A 84 -0.08 18.55 33.97
CA ASN A 84 0.83 18.00 32.98
C ASN A 84 2.19 18.70 32.93
N ARG A 85 2.52 19.57 33.91
CA ARG A 85 3.68 20.47 33.80
C ARG A 85 4.99 19.72 33.60
N VAL A 86 5.23 18.68 34.41
CA VAL A 86 6.43 17.85 34.33
C VAL A 86 6.52 17.22 32.93
N GLN A 87 5.42 16.63 32.45
CA GLN A 87 5.38 16.02 31.12
C GLN A 87 5.65 17.04 30.02
N ILE A 88 5.12 18.26 30.13
CA ILE A 88 5.33 19.33 29.13
C ILE A 88 6.80 19.76 29.10
N THR A 89 7.47 19.92 30.24
CA THR A 89 8.81 20.52 30.30
C THR A 89 9.97 19.52 30.25
N THR A 90 9.73 18.25 30.58
CA THR A 90 10.77 17.23 30.67
C THR A 90 10.51 16.03 29.75
N HIS A 91 9.63 16.16 28.75
CA HIS A 91 9.39 15.08 27.80
C HIS A 91 10.67 14.75 27.05
N THR A 92 11.01 13.46 27.03
CA THR A 92 12.09 12.92 26.20
C THR A 92 11.45 12.14 25.07
N TRP A 93 11.90 12.41 23.85
CA TRP A 93 11.38 11.75 22.66
C TRP A 93 12.10 10.42 22.46
N GLU A 94 11.34 9.33 22.59
CA GLU A 94 11.77 7.98 22.24
C GLU A 94 11.00 7.56 21.00
N PHE A 95 11.66 7.58 19.84
CA PHE A 95 11.12 7.02 18.62
C PHE A 95 11.55 5.56 18.57
N ASP A 96 10.59 4.65 18.68
CA ASP A 96 10.86 3.21 18.65
C ASP A 96 11.45 2.88 17.26
N GLU A 97 12.68 2.36 17.18
CA GLU A 97 13.29 1.84 15.93
C GLU A 97 12.64 0.50 15.51
N LYS A 98 11.34 0.31 15.78
CA LYS A 98 10.62 -0.82 15.20
C LYS A 98 10.50 -0.52 13.72
N SER A 99 11.37 -1.17 12.96
CA SER A 99 11.28 -1.31 11.51
C SER A 99 9.96 -1.99 11.19
N ASP A 100 8.88 -1.20 11.09
CA ASP A 100 7.60 -1.61 10.52
C ASP A 100 7.75 -1.60 8.99
N ALA A 101 8.64 -2.46 8.49
CA ALA A 101 8.88 -2.59 7.07
C ALA A 101 7.64 -3.19 6.42
N PHE A 102 7.18 -2.58 5.34
CA PHE A 102 6.07 -3.12 4.57
C PHE A 102 6.48 -4.46 3.94
N ASP A 103 5.87 -5.55 4.41
CA ASP A 103 6.10 -6.89 3.87
C ASP A 103 5.16 -7.15 2.70
N PHE A 104 5.66 -6.83 1.50
CA PHE A 104 4.94 -7.01 0.24
C PHE A 104 4.48 -8.45 -0.01
N ASP A 105 5.33 -9.43 0.31
CA ASP A 105 5.02 -10.83 0.02
C ASP A 105 3.95 -11.35 0.98
N SER A 106 3.97 -10.95 2.26
CA SER A 106 2.90 -11.28 3.20
C SER A 106 1.55 -10.68 2.81
N VAL A 107 1.53 -9.42 2.34
CA VAL A 107 0.30 -8.77 1.87
C VAL A 107 -0.23 -9.47 0.61
N PHE A 108 0.64 -9.77 -0.35
CA PHE A 108 0.27 -10.51 -1.55
C PHE A 108 -0.28 -11.90 -1.20
N GLU A 109 0.40 -12.67 -0.34
CA GLU A 109 -0.01 -14.02 -0.01
C GLU A 109 -1.39 -14.07 0.63
N ARG A 110 -1.71 -13.10 1.51
CA ARG A 110 -3.05 -12.95 2.08
C ARG A 110 -4.11 -12.84 0.97
N TYR A 111 -3.98 -11.86 0.08
CA TYR A 111 -4.95 -11.64 -0.99
C TYR A 111 -4.97 -12.77 -2.02
N ARG A 112 -3.82 -13.41 -2.30
CA ARG A 112 -3.75 -14.61 -3.15
C ARG A 112 -4.56 -15.75 -2.55
N SER A 113 -4.36 -16.05 -1.27
CA SER A 113 -5.01 -17.16 -0.57
C SER A 113 -6.53 -16.99 -0.43
N GLU A 114 -7.02 -15.75 -0.44
CA GLU A 114 -8.44 -15.40 -0.39
C GLU A 114 -9.09 -15.32 -1.78
N SER A 115 -8.28 -15.30 -2.84
CA SER A 115 -8.72 -15.19 -4.24
C SER A 115 -8.93 -16.57 -4.88
N LYS A 116 -9.50 -16.58 -6.09
CA LYS A 116 -9.60 -17.80 -6.92
C LYS A 116 -8.33 -18.12 -7.70
N LEU A 117 -7.26 -17.35 -7.49
CA LEU A 117 -6.04 -17.45 -8.27
C LEU A 117 -5.36 -18.83 -8.16
N PRO A 118 -5.25 -19.45 -6.97
CA PRO A 118 -4.64 -20.78 -6.85
C PRO A 118 -5.39 -21.84 -7.66
N GLU A 119 -6.73 -21.84 -7.62
CA GLU A 119 -7.56 -22.79 -8.34
C GLU A 119 -7.46 -22.60 -9.85
N LEU A 120 -7.47 -21.35 -10.33
CA LEU A 120 -7.35 -21.02 -11.74
C LEU A 120 -5.98 -21.41 -12.32
N PHE A 121 -4.89 -21.23 -11.54
CA PHE A 121 -3.56 -21.72 -11.94
C PHE A 121 -3.52 -23.24 -12.06
N ASP A 122 -4.15 -23.96 -11.13
CA ASP A 122 -4.24 -25.42 -11.17
C ASP A 122 -5.09 -25.91 -12.35
N GLU A 123 -6.16 -25.20 -12.68
CA GLU A 123 -6.99 -25.49 -13.85
C GLU A 123 -6.24 -25.30 -15.17
N ILE A 124 -5.49 -24.20 -15.32
CA ILE A 124 -4.62 -23.98 -16.49
C ILE A 124 -3.62 -25.11 -16.64
N VAL A 125 -2.94 -25.46 -15.54
CA VAL A 125 -1.96 -26.54 -15.52
C VAL A 125 -2.60 -27.84 -15.98
N LYS A 126 -3.79 -28.15 -15.49
CA LYS A 126 -4.55 -29.34 -15.88
C LYS A 126 -4.87 -29.34 -17.38
N ILE A 127 -5.39 -28.23 -17.93
CA ILE A 127 -5.74 -28.16 -19.35
C ILE A 127 -4.50 -28.32 -20.24
N LEU A 128 -3.36 -27.73 -19.85
CA LEU A 128 -2.09 -27.90 -20.57
C LEU A 128 -1.58 -29.34 -20.51
N GLU A 129 -1.77 -30.03 -19.38
CA GLU A 129 -1.47 -31.45 -19.23
C GLU A 129 -2.39 -32.30 -20.11
N ASP A 130 -3.69 -32.03 -20.14
CA ASP A 130 -4.67 -32.72 -20.99
C ASP A 130 -4.33 -32.55 -22.49
N ILE A 131 -3.94 -31.34 -22.92
CA ILE A 131 -3.48 -31.08 -24.29
C ILE A 131 -2.23 -31.90 -24.61
N LYS A 132 -1.26 -31.92 -23.69
CA LYS A 132 -0.01 -32.66 -23.85
C LYS A 132 -0.27 -34.17 -23.93
N ASP A 133 -1.12 -34.69 -23.06
CA ASP A 133 -1.38 -36.13 -22.92
C ASP A 133 -2.40 -36.67 -23.95
N SER A 134 -3.05 -35.78 -24.71
CA SER A 134 -3.97 -36.13 -25.80
C SER A 134 -3.36 -36.99 -26.90
N GLY A 135 -2.04 -36.93 -27.08
CA GLY A 135 -1.33 -37.60 -28.19
C GLY A 135 -1.50 -36.92 -29.56
N GLU A 136 -2.27 -35.82 -29.63
CA GLU A 136 -2.52 -35.07 -30.88
C GLU A 136 -1.37 -34.13 -31.26
N VAL A 137 -0.43 -33.89 -30.33
CA VAL A 137 0.72 -33.00 -30.53
C VAL A 137 1.95 -33.81 -30.97
N ASP A 138 2.18 -33.87 -32.28
CA ASP A 138 3.31 -34.62 -32.88
C ASP A 138 4.65 -33.85 -32.87
N SER A 139 4.65 -32.60 -32.41
CA SER A 139 5.87 -31.78 -32.35
C SER A 139 6.62 -32.00 -31.03
N VAL A 140 7.77 -32.68 -31.10
CA VAL A 140 8.69 -32.87 -29.95
C VAL A 140 9.08 -31.53 -29.31
N THR A 141 9.28 -30.50 -30.13
CA THR A 141 9.59 -29.14 -29.66
C THR A 141 8.42 -28.52 -28.89
N MET A 142 7.18 -28.71 -29.36
CA MET A 142 5.98 -28.25 -28.65
C MET A 142 5.82 -28.97 -27.32
N MET A 143 5.96 -30.30 -27.32
CA MET A 143 5.85 -31.13 -26.11
C MET A 143 6.88 -30.75 -25.04
N THR A 144 8.11 -30.46 -25.47
CA THR A 144 9.18 -29.97 -24.59
C THR A 144 8.84 -28.59 -24.03
N SER A 145 8.33 -27.70 -24.87
CA SER A 145 7.98 -26.34 -24.47
C SER A 145 6.77 -26.30 -23.52
N LEU A 146 5.71 -27.06 -23.82
CA LEU A 146 4.56 -27.27 -22.93
C LEU A 146 5.01 -27.81 -21.57
N SER A 147 5.87 -28.83 -21.56
CA SER A 147 6.40 -29.40 -20.31
C SER A 147 7.17 -28.36 -19.49
N LYS A 148 7.93 -27.48 -20.15
CA LYS A 148 8.65 -26.39 -19.48
C LYS A 148 7.69 -25.34 -18.89
N VAL A 149 6.62 -24.99 -19.63
CA VAL A 149 5.59 -24.06 -19.16
C VAL A 149 4.86 -24.64 -17.94
N ILE A 150 4.38 -25.88 -18.03
CA ILE A 150 3.72 -26.59 -16.93
C ILE A 150 4.63 -26.63 -15.69
N ALA A 151 5.90 -27.03 -15.86
CA ALA A 151 6.85 -27.09 -14.75
C ALA A 151 7.11 -25.72 -14.12
N THR A 152 7.16 -24.66 -14.94
CA THR A 152 7.34 -23.28 -14.47
C THR A 152 6.13 -22.82 -13.65
N LEU A 153 4.91 -23.07 -14.13
CA LEU A 153 3.67 -22.74 -13.41
C LEU A 153 3.59 -23.49 -12.08
N LYS A 154 3.81 -24.81 -12.09
CA LYS A 154 3.80 -25.64 -10.87
C LYS A 154 4.81 -25.17 -9.82
N LYS A 155 6.00 -24.72 -10.24
CA LYS A 155 7.03 -24.22 -9.34
C LYS A 155 6.72 -22.82 -8.80
N SER A 156 6.09 -21.98 -9.61
CA SER A 156 5.89 -20.56 -9.29
C SER A 156 4.55 -20.23 -8.65
N LYS A 157 3.55 -21.12 -8.71
CA LYS A 157 2.19 -20.83 -8.24
C LYS A 157 2.13 -20.43 -6.77
N ASP A 158 3.00 -21.02 -5.93
CA ASP A 158 3.11 -20.75 -4.49
C ASP A 158 4.35 -19.89 -4.14
N GLY A 159 4.90 -19.20 -5.13
CA GLY A 159 6.06 -18.34 -4.97
C GLY A 159 5.70 -16.91 -4.55
N SER A 160 6.73 -16.07 -4.43
CA SER A 160 6.58 -14.63 -4.21
C SER A 160 5.74 -13.95 -5.30
N TYR A 161 5.31 -12.71 -5.02
CA TYR A 161 4.62 -11.85 -5.99
C TYR A 161 5.31 -11.85 -7.36
N PHE A 162 6.64 -11.67 -7.36
CA PHE A 162 7.45 -11.65 -8.57
C PHE A 162 7.43 -12.99 -9.31
N SER A 163 7.47 -14.10 -8.58
CA SER A 163 7.51 -15.45 -9.16
C SER A 163 6.19 -15.76 -9.89
N VAL A 164 5.06 -15.48 -9.25
CA VAL A 164 3.72 -15.68 -9.82
C VAL A 164 3.53 -14.82 -11.06
N ASN A 165 3.82 -13.52 -10.96
CA ASN A 165 3.70 -12.59 -12.09
C ASN A 165 4.60 -12.95 -13.28
N SER A 166 5.84 -13.35 -13.01
CA SER A 166 6.77 -13.75 -14.07
C SER A 166 6.30 -15.03 -14.76
N ALA A 167 5.78 -15.99 -14.01
CA ALA A 167 5.21 -17.22 -14.56
C ALA A 167 3.95 -16.93 -15.40
N TRP A 168 3.08 -16.03 -14.93
CA TRP A 168 1.91 -15.56 -15.68
C TRP A 168 2.30 -14.91 -17.01
N SER A 169 3.23 -13.94 -16.97
CA SER A 169 3.72 -13.25 -18.16
C SER A 169 4.37 -14.21 -19.16
N PHE A 170 5.14 -15.17 -18.66
CA PHE A 170 5.74 -16.23 -19.48
C PHE A 170 4.68 -17.10 -20.15
N LEU A 171 3.66 -17.55 -19.41
CA LEU A 171 2.55 -18.32 -19.94
C LEU A 171 1.81 -17.56 -21.04
N VAL A 172 1.35 -16.33 -20.76
CA VAL A 172 0.61 -15.52 -21.76
C VAL A 172 1.45 -15.32 -23.02
N SER A 173 2.74 -15.05 -22.87
CA SER A 173 3.66 -14.92 -24.01
C SER A 173 3.81 -16.21 -24.80
N PHE A 174 3.88 -17.36 -24.12
CA PHE A 174 3.94 -18.67 -24.76
C PHE A 174 2.65 -18.98 -25.54
N LEU A 175 1.50 -18.70 -24.94
CA LEU A 175 0.19 -18.90 -25.57
C LEU A 175 0.06 -18.08 -26.85
N GLN A 176 0.32 -16.77 -26.75
CA GLN A 176 0.16 -15.82 -27.85
C GLN A 176 1.14 -16.04 -29.00
N ASN A 177 2.42 -16.28 -28.68
CA ASN A 177 3.46 -16.29 -29.71
C ASN A 177 3.71 -17.67 -30.32
N TYR A 178 3.22 -18.74 -29.69
CA TYR A 178 3.56 -20.09 -30.11
C TYR A 178 2.36 -21.04 -30.11
N MET A 179 1.66 -21.15 -28.98
CA MET A 179 0.68 -22.21 -28.83
C MET A 179 -0.58 -22.00 -29.67
N TRP A 180 -1.10 -20.77 -29.75
CA TRP A 180 -2.26 -20.46 -30.59
C TRP A 180 -1.98 -20.66 -32.09
N ALA A 181 -0.75 -20.39 -32.55
CA ALA A 181 -0.39 -20.59 -33.96
C ALA A 181 -0.29 -22.07 -34.35
N GLU A 182 0.10 -22.93 -33.40
CA GLU A 182 0.36 -24.34 -33.67
C GLU A 182 -0.84 -25.24 -33.39
N LEU A 183 -1.55 -25.04 -32.26
CA LEU A 183 -2.61 -25.94 -31.84
C LEU A 183 -3.97 -25.62 -32.47
N THR A 184 -4.20 -24.41 -32.97
CA THR A 184 -5.44 -24.10 -33.74
C THR A 184 -5.51 -24.87 -35.05
N LYS A 185 -4.40 -25.42 -35.54
CA LYS A 185 -4.33 -26.29 -36.71
C LYS A 185 -4.88 -27.70 -36.44
N LEU A 186 -5.15 -28.05 -35.18
CA LEU A 186 -5.64 -29.36 -34.75
C LEU A 186 -7.10 -29.25 -34.29
N PRO A 187 -8.09 -29.60 -35.14
CA PRO A 187 -9.51 -29.43 -34.81
C PRO A 187 -9.95 -30.20 -33.56
N VAL A 188 -9.30 -31.34 -33.27
CA VAL A 188 -9.61 -32.21 -32.13
C VAL A 188 -9.38 -31.52 -30.79
N LEU A 189 -8.51 -30.50 -30.74
CA LEU A 189 -8.20 -29.76 -29.51
C LEU A 189 -9.10 -28.53 -29.28
N GLY A 190 -10.07 -28.25 -30.16
CA GLY A 190 -10.88 -27.04 -30.13
C GLY A 190 -11.49 -26.73 -28.76
N THR A 191 -12.13 -27.71 -28.12
CA THR A 191 -12.78 -27.53 -26.80
C THR A 191 -11.77 -27.27 -25.68
N ALA A 192 -10.60 -27.93 -25.69
CA ALA A 192 -9.56 -27.69 -24.70
C ALA A 192 -8.95 -26.29 -24.85
N MET A 193 -8.83 -25.81 -26.08
CA MET A 193 -8.31 -24.49 -26.41
C MET A 193 -9.29 -23.38 -26.00
N GLU A 194 -10.59 -23.60 -26.19
CA GLU A 194 -11.65 -22.70 -25.70
C GLU A 194 -11.66 -22.63 -24.17
N ALA A 195 -11.65 -23.79 -23.49
CA ALA A 195 -11.58 -23.86 -22.04
C ALA A 195 -10.34 -23.12 -21.51
N LEU A 196 -9.17 -23.36 -22.11
CA LEU A 196 -7.95 -22.66 -21.73
C LEU A 196 -8.06 -21.16 -21.91
N LYS A 197 -8.63 -20.69 -23.03
CA LYS A 197 -8.83 -19.26 -23.28
C LYS A 197 -9.73 -18.64 -22.21
N GLU A 198 -10.84 -19.29 -21.87
CA GLU A 198 -11.75 -18.82 -20.83
C GLU A 198 -11.07 -18.77 -19.46
N THR A 199 -10.36 -19.83 -19.06
CA THR A 199 -9.62 -19.86 -17.78
C THR A 199 -8.54 -18.77 -17.75
N ILE A 200 -7.86 -18.48 -18.86
CA ILE A 200 -6.88 -17.40 -18.96
C ILE A 200 -7.52 -16.02 -18.79
N GLU A 201 -8.70 -15.79 -19.37
CA GLU A 201 -9.47 -14.55 -19.21
C GLU A 201 -9.89 -14.36 -17.75
N GLN A 202 -10.44 -15.40 -17.12
CA GLN A 202 -10.80 -15.39 -15.70
C GLN A 202 -9.57 -15.15 -14.80
N THR A 203 -8.43 -15.77 -15.12
CA THR A 203 -7.18 -15.60 -14.37
C THR A 203 -6.64 -14.17 -14.51
N ASN A 204 -6.75 -13.55 -15.68
CA ASN A 204 -6.37 -12.15 -15.87
C ASN A 204 -7.19 -11.21 -14.97
N GLU A 205 -8.50 -11.42 -14.90
CA GLU A 205 -9.37 -10.63 -14.03
C GLU A 205 -9.00 -10.81 -12.56
N GLU A 206 -8.74 -12.05 -12.13
CA GLU A 206 -8.39 -12.34 -10.75
C GLU A 206 -7.01 -11.79 -10.37
N MET A 207 -6.02 -11.91 -11.26
CA MET A 207 -4.72 -11.27 -11.12
C MET A 207 -4.87 -9.74 -10.96
N PHE A 208 -5.72 -9.12 -11.77
CA PHE A 208 -5.97 -7.68 -11.68
C PHE A 208 -6.60 -7.29 -10.34
N LYS A 209 -7.56 -8.07 -9.82
CA LYS A 209 -8.15 -7.83 -8.50
C LYS A 209 -7.11 -7.94 -7.39
N VAL A 210 -6.34 -9.03 -7.35
CA VAL A 210 -5.29 -9.24 -6.34
C VAL A 210 -4.28 -8.09 -6.39
N HIS A 211 -3.83 -7.68 -7.58
CA HIS A 211 -2.95 -6.52 -7.75
C HIS A 211 -3.55 -5.23 -7.21
N THR A 212 -4.82 -4.99 -7.49
CA THR A 212 -5.54 -3.79 -7.04
C THR A 212 -5.64 -3.76 -5.51
N GLU A 213 -5.96 -4.90 -4.88
CA GLU A 213 -6.06 -4.99 -3.41
C GLU A 213 -4.70 -4.79 -2.73
N VAL A 214 -3.63 -5.40 -3.26
CA VAL A 214 -2.26 -5.18 -2.75
C VAL A 214 -1.86 -3.70 -2.89
N GLN A 215 -2.16 -3.08 -4.04
CA GLN A 215 -1.88 -1.66 -4.27
C GLN A 215 -2.65 -0.76 -3.28
N ASN A 216 -3.93 -1.06 -3.04
CA ASN A 216 -4.76 -0.31 -2.11
C ASN A 216 -4.27 -0.42 -0.66
N GLU A 217 -3.86 -1.62 -0.25
CA GLU A 217 -3.32 -1.85 1.10
C GLU A 217 -1.98 -1.14 1.29
N MET A 218 -1.10 -1.19 0.28
CA MET A 218 0.15 -0.43 0.30
C MET A 218 -0.12 1.08 0.39
N GLN A 219 -1.05 1.59 -0.43
CA GLN A 219 -1.39 3.01 -0.41
C GLN A 219 -1.92 3.43 0.97
N ARG A 220 -2.84 2.64 1.56
CA ARG A 220 -3.37 2.90 2.90
C ARG A 220 -2.27 2.92 3.96
N SER A 221 -1.42 1.90 3.96
CA SER A 221 -0.32 1.78 4.93
C SER A 221 0.64 2.97 4.84
N VAL A 222 1.04 3.35 3.62
CA VAL A 222 1.97 4.48 3.43
C VAL A 222 1.30 5.83 3.72
N GLU A 223 0.03 6.03 3.36
CA GLU A 223 -0.70 7.27 3.68
C GLU A 223 -0.89 7.48 5.19
N GLU A 224 -1.07 6.39 5.95
CA GLU A 224 -1.19 6.44 7.41
C GLU A 224 0.15 6.72 8.10
N GLN A 225 1.24 6.19 7.55
CA GLN A 225 2.56 6.25 8.18
C GLN A 225 3.40 7.46 7.73
N VAL A 226 3.28 7.89 6.47
CA VAL A 226 4.13 8.95 5.90
C VAL A 226 3.33 10.22 5.62
N LYS A 227 3.28 11.09 6.64
CA LYS A 227 2.68 12.42 6.55
C LYS A 227 3.36 13.27 5.47
N GLY A 228 2.68 13.49 4.35
CA GLY A 228 3.15 14.34 3.25
C GLY A 228 3.01 13.71 1.86
N LEU A 229 2.89 12.39 1.78
CA LEU A 229 2.53 11.68 0.56
C LEU A 229 1.01 11.79 0.34
N LYS A 230 0.56 12.91 -0.22
CA LYS A 230 -0.84 13.05 -0.68
C LYS A 230 -0.94 12.52 -2.11
N ARG A 231 -1.75 11.49 -2.34
CA ARG A 231 -2.04 10.88 -3.66
C ARG A 231 -0.83 10.23 -4.32
N SER A 232 -0.20 9.30 -3.62
CA SER A 232 0.83 8.45 -4.21
C SER A 232 0.17 7.41 -5.10
N ASN A 233 0.27 7.59 -6.42
CA ASN A 233 -0.16 6.54 -7.34
C ASN A 233 0.97 5.49 -7.43
N PHE A 234 0.88 4.45 -6.61
CA PHE A 234 1.83 3.35 -6.64
C PHE A 234 1.53 2.43 -7.81
N ASN A 235 1.99 2.81 -9.00
CA ASN A 235 1.94 1.90 -10.15
C ASN A 235 3.01 0.82 -9.96
N PHE A 236 2.63 -0.45 -10.12
CA PHE A 236 3.61 -1.54 -10.20
C PHE A 236 4.55 -1.30 -11.38
N ILE A 237 5.84 -1.32 -11.09
CA ILE A 237 6.86 -0.84 -12.01
C ILE A 237 7.30 -1.96 -12.95
N GLY A 238 7.13 -1.75 -14.26
CA GLY A 238 8.06 -2.28 -15.26
C GLY A 238 9.11 -1.22 -15.55
N TYR A 239 10.38 -1.58 -15.77
CA TYR A 239 11.40 -0.64 -16.22
C TYR A 239 11.77 -0.93 -17.66
N ASP A 240 11.98 0.11 -18.47
CA ASP A 240 12.64 -0.07 -19.76
C ASP A 240 14.14 -0.33 -19.58
N LYS A 241 14.82 -0.62 -20.68
CA LYS A 241 16.27 -0.89 -20.75
C LYS A 241 17.15 0.29 -20.28
N THR A 242 16.56 1.45 -20.05
CA THR A 242 17.21 2.66 -19.53
C THR A 242 16.82 2.98 -18.08
N GLY A 243 15.98 2.14 -17.45
CA GLY A 243 15.55 2.31 -16.07
C GLY A 243 14.38 3.29 -15.90
N HIS A 244 13.67 3.66 -16.98
CA HIS A 244 12.45 4.46 -16.87
C HIS A 244 11.23 3.57 -16.63
N ASN A 245 10.27 4.05 -15.82
CA ASN A 245 9.00 3.35 -15.60
C ASN A 245 8.26 3.17 -16.93
N LEU A 246 8.02 1.92 -17.31
CA LEU A 246 6.97 1.55 -18.23
C LEU A 246 5.66 1.90 -17.55
N GLU A 247 4.92 2.86 -18.09
CA GLU A 247 3.51 3.02 -17.73
C GLU A 247 2.84 1.64 -17.88
N SER A 248 2.02 1.25 -16.89
CA SER A 248 1.30 -0.03 -16.91
C SER A 248 0.71 -0.25 -18.30
N PRO A 249 0.81 -1.46 -18.88
CA PRO A 249 0.23 -1.71 -20.18
C PRO A 249 -1.25 -1.32 -20.11
N LYS A 250 -1.65 -0.32 -20.90
CA LYS A 250 -3.07 -0.09 -21.18
C LYS A 250 -3.61 -1.45 -21.57
N GLY A 251 -4.62 -1.92 -20.83
CA GLY A 251 -5.14 -3.28 -20.92
C GLY A 251 -5.17 -3.76 -22.36
N ILE A 252 -4.71 -5.01 -22.56
CA ILE A 252 -4.71 -5.70 -23.85
C ILE A 252 -6.01 -5.32 -24.55
N GLN A 253 -5.89 -4.51 -25.60
CA GLN A 253 -7.04 -4.01 -26.33
C GLN A 253 -7.87 -5.22 -26.74
N SER A 254 -9.16 -5.14 -26.42
CA SER A 254 -10.16 -6.11 -26.75
C SER A 254 -9.94 -6.65 -28.16
N ILE A 255 -10.05 -7.97 -28.27
CA ILE A 255 -10.18 -8.69 -29.53
C ILE A 255 -11.37 -8.07 -30.27
N LYS A 256 -11.09 -7.11 -31.16
CA LYS A 256 -11.96 -6.79 -32.27
C LYS A 256 -11.47 -7.62 -33.45
N GLU A 257 -12.31 -8.59 -33.76
CA GLU A 257 -12.45 -9.36 -34.99
C GLU A 257 -11.61 -8.85 -36.16
N SER A 258 -10.81 -9.76 -36.71
CA SER A 258 -10.37 -9.74 -38.09
C SER A 258 -10.45 -11.17 -38.61
N VAL A 259 -11.67 -11.63 -38.87
CA VAL A 259 -12.02 -12.57 -39.95
C VAL A 259 -13.23 -12.00 -40.65
#